data_AF-A0A2T6B8E5-F1
#
_entry.id   AF-A0A2T6B8E5-F1
#
_cell.length_a   1.000
_cell.length_b   1.000
_cell.length_c   1.000
_cell.angle_alpha   90.00
_cell.angle_beta   90.00
_cell.angle_gamma   90.00
#
_symmetry.space_group_name_H-M   'P 1'
#
loop_
_entity.id
_entity.type
_entity.pdbx_description
1 polymer ?
#
loop_
_entity_poly.entity_id
_entity_poly.type
_entity_poly.pdbx_seq_one_letter_code
_entity_poly.pdbx_strand_id
1 'polypeptide(L)'
;MRAGRVLSRLFGGPRHPRSVTVGTWTRIGEGVILGERVQLGDWSQVGDRSRIGPDSVFGPWARVGADVTIGARVRLGSHTRVQDGVTVPDDAVLGDGDLVTPDGIIPDRCGGFTTTILRGGAFISGPFGKFLVPLEESDPDELTDQMVDDHQWGRSDALEPCRCFRPPRPEEEEPAFRAVRSRQKLHRLGLWPRPAPVLIEPGGISPEESDPSPAP
;
A
#
# COMPACT_ATOMS: atom_id res chain seq x y z
N MET A 1 15.40 32.96 -3.46
CA MET A 1 14.09 32.51 -2.93
C MET A 1 14.38 31.62 -1.71
N ARG A 2 13.72 31.89 -0.58
CA ARG A 2 14.12 31.47 0.76
C ARG A 2 13.73 30.01 1.03
N ALA A 3 14.70 29.16 1.38
CA ALA A 3 14.46 27.85 1.98
C ALA A 3 13.81 28.04 3.36
N GLY A 4 12.63 27.47 3.55
CA GLY A 4 11.87 27.54 4.80
C GLY A 4 12.62 26.86 5.94
N ARG A 5 12.82 27.60 7.03
CA ARG A 5 13.31 27.05 8.30
C ARG A 5 12.23 26.12 8.87
N VAL A 6 12.50 24.83 8.93
CA VAL A 6 11.68 23.89 9.69
C VAL A 6 11.88 24.17 11.18
N LEU A 7 10.78 24.54 11.85
CA LEU A 7 10.68 24.66 13.30
C LEU A 7 10.73 23.25 13.91
N SER A 8 11.90 22.82 14.39
CA SER A 8 12.02 21.63 15.24
C SER A 8 11.89 22.05 16.70
N ARG A 9 10.73 21.76 17.32
CA ARG A 9 10.58 21.81 18.79
C ARG A 9 11.00 20.45 19.37
N LEU A 10 12.13 20.51 20.08
CA LEU A 10 12.68 19.61 21.10
C LEU A 10 11.71 18.59 21.72
N PHE A 11 11.88 17.31 21.40
CA PHE A 11 12.07 16.15 22.30
C PHE A 11 12.61 14.99 21.42
N GLY A 12 13.80 14.43 21.73
CA GLY A 12 14.29 13.17 21.13
C GLY A 12 14.32 13.04 19.60
N GLY A 13 14.56 14.13 18.86
CA GLY A 13 14.37 14.17 17.41
C GLY A 13 15.21 13.14 16.62
N PRO A 14 14.75 12.79 15.39
CA PRO A 14 15.39 11.78 14.55
C PRO A 14 16.87 12.13 14.30
N ARG A 15 17.74 11.14 14.43
CA ARG A 15 19.18 11.31 14.18
C ARG A 15 19.42 11.21 12.68
N HIS A 16 19.66 12.34 12.04
CA HIS A 16 20.00 12.38 10.63
C HIS A 16 21.24 13.27 10.37
N PRO A 17 22.13 12.89 9.44
CA PRO A 17 23.21 13.73 8.97
C PRO A 17 22.70 15.02 8.31
N ARG A 18 23.57 16.03 8.21
CA ARG A 18 23.27 17.28 7.48
C ARG A 18 23.12 17.08 5.96
N SER A 19 23.56 15.94 5.45
CA SER A 19 23.47 15.58 4.04
C SER A 19 22.13 14.97 3.63
N VAL A 20 21.22 14.74 4.58
CA VAL A 20 19.89 14.20 4.30
C VAL A 20 19.00 15.28 3.70
N THR A 21 18.33 14.94 2.59
CA THR A 21 17.32 15.79 1.97
C THR A 21 15.94 15.21 2.30
N VAL A 22 15.06 16.05 2.82
CA VAL A 22 13.70 15.66 3.22
C VAL A 22 12.71 16.45 2.39
N GLY A 23 11.86 15.72 1.66
CA GLY A 23 10.78 16.27 0.87
C GLY A 23 9.72 16.98 1.72
N THR A 24 8.89 17.75 1.03
CA THR A 24 7.78 18.47 1.64
C THR A 24 6.75 17.47 2.18
N TRP A 25 6.23 17.73 3.38
CA TRP A 25 5.24 16.88 4.06
C TRP A 25 5.71 15.46 4.40
N THR A 26 7.00 15.18 4.32
CA THR A 26 7.56 13.90 4.76
C THR A 26 7.44 13.74 6.28
N ARG A 27 7.07 12.54 6.72
CA ARG A 27 7.01 12.18 8.14
C ARG A 27 8.12 11.19 8.49
N ILE A 28 8.80 11.44 9.60
CA ILE A 28 9.86 10.58 10.12
C ILE A 28 9.46 10.17 11.53
N GLY A 29 9.35 8.87 11.75
CA GLY A 29 8.98 8.26 13.01
C GLY A 29 10.02 8.41 14.11
N GLU A 30 9.63 8.02 15.32
CA GLU A 30 10.50 8.08 16.49
C GLU A 30 11.63 7.03 16.39
N GLY A 31 12.84 7.43 16.79
CA GLY A 31 13.99 6.50 16.81
C GLY A 31 14.53 6.11 15.43
N VAL A 32 14.06 6.77 14.35
CA VAL A 32 14.60 6.55 13.01
C VAL A 32 16.05 7.00 12.91
N ILE A 33 16.86 6.16 12.25
CA ILE A 33 18.27 6.44 11.95
C ILE A 33 18.42 6.56 10.44
N LEU A 34 18.84 7.74 9.97
CA LEU A 34 19.10 7.99 8.55
C LEU A 34 20.62 8.02 8.29
N GLY A 35 21.05 7.31 7.26
CA GLY A 35 22.41 7.34 6.75
C GLY A 35 22.74 8.66 6.04
N GLU A 36 24.01 8.83 5.68
CA GLU A 36 24.44 10.00 4.92
C GLU A 36 23.83 10.03 3.52
N ARG A 37 23.54 11.24 3.02
CA ARG A 37 23.06 11.47 1.64
C ARG A 37 21.74 10.76 1.30
N VAL A 38 20.98 10.36 2.31
CA VAL A 38 19.62 9.84 2.12
C VAL A 38 18.73 10.95 1.54
N GLN A 39 17.92 10.59 0.55
CA GLN A 39 16.96 11.49 -0.07
C GLN A 39 15.56 10.92 0.10
N LEU A 40 14.71 11.66 0.79
CA LEU A 40 13.30 11.33 0.98
C LEU A 40 12.46 12.21 0.06
N GLY A 41 11.72 11.62 -0.87
CA GLY A 41 10.78 12.33 -1.74
C GLY A 41 9.62 12.95 -0.97
N ASP A 42 8.89 13.87 -1.61
CA ASP A 42 7.72 14.53 -1.03
C ASP A 42 6.66 13.53 -0.56
N TRP A 43 5.98 13.83 0.54
CA TRP A 43 4.92 12.99 1.13
C TRP A 43 5.36 11.58 1.56
N SER A 44 6.67 11.31 1.58
CA SER A 44 7.19 10.04 2.05
C SER A 44 7.01 9.87 3.56
N GLN A 45 7.01 8.62 4.03
CA GLN A 45 6.85 8.31 5.44
C GLN A 45 7.83 7.22 5.85
N VAL A 46 8.48 7.40 7.00
CA VAL A 46 9.37 6.40 7.59
C VAL A 46 8.85 6.06 8.97
N GLY A 47 8.46 4.81 9.19
CA GLY A 47 7.94 4.31 10.46
C GLY A 47 8.99 4.23 11.55
N ASP A 48 8.53 4.10 12.79
CA ASP A 48 9.37 4.15 13.99
C ASP A 48 10.47 3.10 14.01
N ARG A 49 11.60 3.42 14.66
CA ARG A 49 12.76 2.53 14.87
C ARG A 49 13.42 1.99 13.60
N SER A 50 13.03 2.50 12.43
CA SER A 50 13.59 2.10 11.15
C SER A 50 14.99 2.68 10.92
N ARG A 51 15.80 1.94 10.16
CA ARG A 51 17.19 2.29 9.82
C ARG A 51 17.33 2.37 8.32
N ILE A 52 17.76 3.52 7.81
CA ILE A 52 17.97 3.74 6.38
C ILE A 52 19.46 3.90 6.10
N GLY A 53 20.02 3.02 5.27
CA GLY A 53 21.42 3.06 4.88
C GLY A 53 21.80 4.31 4.07
N PRO A 54 23.09 4.64 3.98
CA PRO A 54 23.56 5.80 3.25
C PRO A 54 23.28 5.70 1.75
N ASP A 55 23.19 6.84 1.08
CA ASP A 55 22.98 6.97 -0.37
C ASP A 55 21.66 6.39 -0.89
N SER A 56 20.71 6.09 0.00
CA SER A 56 19.38 5.59 -0.38
C SER A 56 18.44 6.72 -0.81
N VAL A 57 17.64 6.46 -1.83
CA VAL A 57 16.74 7.45 -2.47
C VAL A 57 15.33 6.89 -2.51
N PHE A 58 14.40 7.62 -1.90
CA PHE A 58 12.99 7.25 -1.85
C PHE A 58 12.18 8.19 -2.74
N GLY A 59 11.39 7.61 -3.63
CA GLY A 59 10.44 8.34 -4.46
C GLY A 59 9.36 9.05 -3.64
N PRO A 60 8.62 9.98 -4.26
CA PRO A 60 7.47 10.61 -3.63
C PRO A 60 6.42 9.57 -3.23
N TRP A 61 5.73 9.82 -2.13
CA TRP A 61 4.72 8.91 -1.56
C TRP A 61 5.23 7.52 -1.14
N ALA A 62 6.54 7.26 -1.18
CA ALA A 62 7.11 6.04 -0.64
C ALA A 62 6.87 5.97 0.88
N ARG A 63 6.37 4.84 1.37
CA ARG A 63 6.11 4.65 2.80
C ARG A 63 6.78 3.38 3.32
N VAL A 64 7.58 3.57 4.35
CA VAL A 64 8.31 2.52 5.06
C VAL A 64 7.65 2.30 6.41
N GLY A 65 7.38 1.03 6.74
CA GLY A 65 6.83 0.60 8.02
C GLY A 65 7.75 0.82 9.22
N ALA A 66 7.31 0.33 10.38
CA ALA A 66 8.09 0.34 11.61
C ALA A 66 9.10 -0.82 11.64
N ASP A 67 10.20 -0.63 12.39
CA ASP A 67 11.23 -1.65 12.59
C ASP A 67 11.88 -2.17 11.28
N VAL A 68 11.87 -1.35 10.22
CA VAL A 68 12.43 -1.71 8.92
C VAL A 68 13.93 -1.40 8.86
N THR A 69 14.71 -2.28 8.24
CA THR A 69 16.12 -2.03 7.90
C THR A 69 16.29 -1.93 6.40
N ILE A 70 16.62 -0.74 5.89
CA ILE A 70 16.98 -0.51 4.49
C ILE A 70 18.50 -0.42 4.39
N GLY A 71 19.09 -1.19 3.49
CA GLY A 71 20.52 -1.17 3.17
C GLY A 71 21.02 0.14 2.56
N ALA A 72 22.29 0.16 2.19
CA ALA A 72 22.93 1.27 1.49
C ALA A 72 22.56 1.29 0.00
N ARG A 73 22.50 2.50 -0.61
CA ARG A 73 22.27 2.72 -2.04
C ARG A 73 20.94 2.13 -2.57
N VAL A 74 19.95 1.98 -1.70
CA VAL A 74 18.63 1.45 -2.06
C VAL A 74 17.81 2.52 -2.77
N ARG A 75 17.09 2.12 -3.82
CA ARG A 75 16.14 2.97 -4.53
C ARG A 75 14.73 2.44 -4.33
N LEU A 76 13.88 3.25 -3.68
CA LEU A 76 12.44 3.00 -3.63
C LEU A 76 11.77 3.87 -4.68
N GLY A 77 10.95 3.25 -5.54
CA GLY A 77 10.07 3.95 -6.46
C GLY A 77 9.03 4.82 -5.74
N SER A 78 8.29 5.56 -6.55
CA SER A 78 7.13 6.33 -6.11
C SER A 78 6.03 5.39 -5.64
N HIS A 79 5.30 5.74 -4.58
CA HIS A 79 4.23 4.91 -4.02
C HIS A 79 4.63 3.51 -3.52
N THR A 80 5.93 3.17 -3.53
CA THR A 80 6.43 1.90 -2.97
C THR A 80 6.13 1.82 -1.47
N ARG A 81 5.68 0.66 -1.01
CA ARG A 81 5.38 0.39 0.39
C ARG A 81 6.26 -0.72 0.92
N VAL A 82 6.90 -0.50 2.07
CA VAL A 82 7.70 -1.53 2.77
C VAL A 82 7.01 -1.87 4.09
N GLN A 83 6.63 -3.13 4.29
CA GLN A 83 5.97 -3.59 5.51
C GLN A 83 6.89 -3.56 6.73
N ASP A 84 6.26 -3.58 7.91
CA ASP A 84 6.96 -3.58 9.18
C ASP A 84 7.92 -4.77 9.32
N GLY A 85 9.07 -4.55 9.96
CA GLY A 85 10.07 -5.59 10.23
C GLY A 85 10.82 -6.13 9.01
N VAL A 86 10.56 -5.60 7.81
CA VAL A 86 11.25 -6.03 6.59
C VAL A 86 12.71 -5.54 6.58
N THR A 87 13.60 -6.36 6.02
CA THR A 87 14.97 -5.96 5.70
C THR A 87 15.17 -5.93 4.18
N VAL A 88 15.56 -4.77 3.65
CA VAL A 88 15.89 -4.59 2.23
C VAL A 88 17.41 -4.53 2.09
N PRO A 89 18.03 -5.37 1.24
CA PRO A 89 19.48 -5.44 1.12
C PRO A 89 20.06 -4.20 0.42
N ASP A 90 21.38 -4.04 0.54
CA ASP A 90 22.13 -3.02 -0.20
C ASP A 90 21.90 -3.14 -1.71
N ASP A 91 21.96 -1.99 -2.41
CA ASP A 91 21.81 -1.88 -3.87
C ASP A 91 20.45 -2.34 -4.44
N ALA A 92 19.46 -2.62 -3.59
CA ALA A 92 18.13 -2.99 -4.04
C ALA A 92 17.46 -1.84 -4.81
N VAL A 93 16.79 -2.20 -5.91
CA VAL A 93 15.98 -1.30 -6.73
C VAL A 93 14.55 -1.81 -6.74
N LEU A 94 13.64 -1.03 -6.20
CA LEU A 94 12.22 -1.32 -6.13
C LEU A 94 11.46 -0.39 -7.07
N GLY A 95 10.54 -0.97 -7.82
CA GLY A 95 9.71 -0.27 -8.80
C GLY A 95 8.68 0.63 -8.14
N ASP A 96 8.11 1.52 -8.95
CA ASP A 96 6.97 2.34 -8.54
C ASP A 96 5.80 1.44 -8.17
N GLY A 97 5.15 1.70 -7.02
CA GLY A 97 3.99 0.93 -6.58
C GLY A 97 4.30 -0.48 -6.05
N ASP A 98 5.56 -0.87 -5.87
CA ASP A 98 5.89 -2.17 -5.28
C ASP A 98 5.44 -2.28 -3.81
N LEU A 99 4.92 -3.46 -3.42
CA LEU A 99 4.72 -3.84 -2.02
C LEU A 99 5.81 -4.81 -1.58
N VAL A 100 6.66 -4.39 -0.66
CA VAL A 100 7.69 -5.24 -0.05
C VAL A 100 7.17 -5.82 1.25
N THR A 101 7.22 -7.14 1.34
CA THR A 101 6.74 -7.93 2.47
C THR A 101 7.83 -8.87 2.98
N PRO A 102 7.68 -9.48 4.16
CA PRO A 102 8.59 -10.52 4.63
C PRO A 102 8.71 -11.71 3.66
N ASP A 103 7.65 -12.00 2.89
CA ASP A 103 7.61 -13.12 1.95
C ASP A 103 8.19 -12.77 0.57
N GLY A 104 8.45 -11.49 0.29
CA GLY A 104 8.97 -11.01 -0.98
C GLY A 104 8.27 -9.75 -1.50
N ILE A 105 8.48 -9.46 -2.78
CA ILE A 105 7.99 -8.25 -3.45
C ILE A 105 6.77 -8.59 -4.31
N ILE A 106 5.69 -7.84 -4.15
CA ILE A 106 4.55 -7.87 -5.06
C ILE A 106 4.62 -6.61 -5.92
N PRO A 107 4.89 -6.76 -7.23
CA PRO A 107 4.99 -5.61 -8.13
C PRO A 107 3.64 -4.93 -8.35
N ASP A 108 3.66 -3.63 -8.63
CA ASP A 108 2.48 -2.83 -9.02
C ASP A 108 1.26 -3.06 -8.10
N ARG A 109 1.49 -3.15 -6.79
CA ARG A 109 0.45 -3.45 -5.80
C ARG A 109 -0.09 -2.20 -5.10
N CYS A 110 0.72 -1.16 -5.05
CA CYS A 110 0.49 0.07 -4.30
C CYS A 110 0.33 1.24 -5.24
N GLY A 111 -0.35 2.28 -4.77
CA GLY A 111 -0.51 3.52 -5.53
C GLY A 111 -1.89 4.11 -5.41
N GLY A 112 -2.11 5.14 -6.24
CA GLY A 112 -3.39 5.81 -6.33
C GLY A 112 -4.49 4.87 -6.83
N PHE A 113 -5.71 5.16 -6.40
CA PHE A 113 -6.92 4.50 -6.85
C PHE A 113 -7.95 5.56 -7.23
N THR A 114 -8.92 5.16 -8.03
CA THR A 114 -10.09 5.97 -8.37
C THR A 114 -11.29 5.36 -7.67
N THR A 115 -12.07 6.20 -6.99
CA THR A 115 -13.33 5.82 -6.36
C THR A 115 -14.48 6.48 -7.10
N THR A 116 -15.46 5.67 -7.50
CA THR A 116 -16.74 6.13 -8.08
C THR A 116 -17.86 5.79 -7.12
N ILE A 117 -18.59 6.80 -6.65
CA ILE A 117 -19.73 6.60 -5.76
C ILE A 117 -20.96 6.16 -6.57
N LEU A 118 -21.58 5.07 -6.13
CA LEU A 118 -22.79 4.46 -6.68
C LEU A 118 -23.91 4.53 -5.63
N ARG A 119 -25.15 4.23 -6.02
CA ARG A 119 -26.28 4.30 -5.07
C ARG A 119 -26.15 3.32 -3.91
N GLY A 120 -25.55 2.16 -4.15
CA GLY A 120 -25.38 1.09 -3.16
C GLY A 120 -24.00 1.01 -2.51
N GLY A 121 -23.08 1.91 -2.83
CA GLY A 121 -21.69 1.85 -2.36
C GLY A 121 -20.70 2.55 -3.27
N ALA A 122 -19.49 1.99 -3.40
CA ALA A 122 -18.44 2.53 -4.24
C ALA A 122 -17.85 1.49 -5.18
N PHE A 123 -17.40 1.94 -6.35
CA PHE A 123 -16.52 1.20 -7.23
C PHE A 123 -15.10 1.78 -7.13
N ILE A 124 -14.16 0.94 -6.71
CA ILE A 124 -12.76 1.30 -6.52
C ILE A 124 -11.95 0.63 -7.62
N SER A 125 -11.09 1.38 -8.30
CA SER A 125 -10.15 0.87 -9.30
C SER A 125 -8.75 1.35 -8.98
N GLY A 126 -7.81 0.41 -8.82
CA GLY A 126 -6.41 0.69 -8.56
C GLY A 126 -5.50 -0.40 -9.11
N PRO A 127 -4.18 -0.28 -8.87
CA PRO A 127 -3.19 -1.24 -9.37
C PRO A 127 -3.38 -2.65 -8.75
N PHE A 128 -3.95 -2.72 -7.54
CA PHE A 128 -4.29 -3.96 -6.84
C PHE A 128 -5.60 -4.63 -7.30
N GLY A 129 -6.35 -4.00 -8.21
CA GLY A 129 -7.56 -4.54 -8.80
C GLY A 129 -8.74 -3.58 -8.79
N LYS A 130 -9.92 -4.16 -9.04
CA LYS A 130 -11.19 -3.45 -9.14
C LYS A 130 -12.20 -4.07 -8.18
N PHE A 131 -12.88 -3.24 -7.41
CA PHE A 131 -13.70 -3.68 -6.28
C PHE A 131 -15.01 -2.90 -6.24
N LEU A 132 -16.10 -3.62 -6.03
CA LEU A 132 -17.41 -3.06 -5.77
C LEU A 132 -17.67 -3.19 -4.27
N VAL A 133 -17.47 -2.10 -3.54
CA VAL A 133 -17.57 -2.05 -2.08
C VAL A 133 -18.97 -1.57 -1.69
N PRO A 134 -19.82 -2.40 -1.06
CA PRO A 134 -21.06 -1.93 -0.49
C PRO A 134 -20.75 -1.00 0.69
N LEU A 135 -21.33 0.19 0.69
CA LEU A 135 -21.18 1.14 1.80
C LEU A 135 -22.53 1.32 2.48
N GLU A 136 -22.54 1.34 3.80
CA GLU A 136 -23.70 1.80 4.57
C GLU A 136 -23.62 3.33 4.70
N GLU A 137 -24.73 4.01 5.06
CA GLU A 137 -24.94 5.48 5.02
C GLU A 137 -23.86 6.37 5.71
N SER A 138 -22.87 5.78 6.38
CA SER A 138 -21.62 6.42 6.80
C SER A 138 -20.83 7.07 5.65
N ASP A 139 -19.92 7.99 6.01
CA ASP A 139 -19.08 8.71 5.04
C ASP A 139 -18.34 7.72 4.12
N PRO A 140 -18.70 7.67 2.83
CA PRO A 140 -18.18 6.67 1.93
C PRO A 140 -16.69 6.85 1.63
N ASP A 141 -16.18 8.08 1.66
CA ASP A 141 -14.80 8.38 1.26
C ASP A 141 -13.80 7.86 2.30
N GLU A 142 -14.01 8.19 3.59
CA GLU A 142 -13.13 7.76 4.69
C GLU A 142 -13.08 6.23 4.84
N LEU A 143 -14.22 5.55 4.66
CA LEU A 143 -14.28 4.09 4.72
C LEU A 143 -13.56 3.43 3.54
N THR A 144 -13.71 3.98 2.33
CA THR A 144 -13.01 3.43 1.17
C THR A 144 -11.50 3.60 1.27
N ASP A 145 -11.03 4.76 1.73
CA ASP A 145 -9.60 5.05 1.92
C ASP A 145 -8.98 4.11 2.95
N GLN A 146 -9.62 3.92 4.11
CA GLN A 146 -9.14 3.00 5.14
C GLN A 146 -9.14 1.54 4.66
N MET A 147 -10.22 1.10 3.98
CA MET A 147 -10.30 -0.27 3.45
C MET A 147 -9.25 -0.53 2.38
N VAL A 148 -8.99 0.45 1.51
CA VAL A 148 -7.94 0.36 0.50
C VAL A 148 -6.57 0.33 1.16
N ASP A 149 -6.30 1.22 2.12
CA ASP A 149 -5.02 1.24 2.81
C ASP A 149 -4.79 -0.08 3.55
N ASP A 150 -5.78 -0.64 4.24
CA ASP A 150 -5.68 -1.96 4.89
C ASP A 150 -5.42 -3.10 3.88
N HIS A 151 -6.05 -3.04 2.70
CA HIS A 151 -5.84 -4.04 1.65
C HIS A 151 -4.45 -3.94 1.01
N GLN A 152 -3.95 -2.72 0.85
CA GLN A 152 -2.60 -2.45 0.34
C GLN A 152 -1.52 -2.73 1.41
N TRP A 153 -1.78 -2.48 2.70
CA TRP A 153 -0.81 -2.64 3.81
C TRP A 153 -0.78 -4.04 4.40
N GLY A 154 -1.94 -4.60 4.75
CA GLY A 154 -2.06 -5.80 5.56
C GLY A 154 -2.13 -7.11 4.76
N ARG A 155 -2.02 -7.04 3.42
CA ARG A 155 -2.43 -8.15 2.51
C ARG A 155 -3.81 -8.72 2.90
N SER A 156 -4.71 -7.85 3.37
CA SER A 156 -6.03 -8.26 3.80
C SER A 156 -6.79 -8.83 2.61
N ASP A 157 -7.36 -10.02 2.75
CA ASP A 157 -8.24 -10.60 1.73
C ASP A 157 -9.66 -9.98 1.79
N ALA A 158 -9.88 -8.97 2.63
CA ALA A 158 -11.20 -8.36 2.85
C ALA A 158 -11.82 -7.72 1.59
N LEU A 159 -11.01 -7.27 0.62
CA LEU A 159 -11.52 -6.77 -0.66
C LEU A 159 -11.75 -7.89 -1.68
N GLU A 160 -11.22 -9.09 -1.49
CA GLU A 160 -11.37 -10.18 -2.46
C GLU A 160 -12.84 -10.56 -2.72
N PRO A 161 -13.74 -10.62 -1.71
CA PRO A 161 -15.18 -10.79 -1.93
C PRO A 161 -15.83 -9.67 -2.76
N CYS A 162 -15.22 -8.48 -2.76
CA CYS A 162 -15.69 -7.30 -3.48
C CYS A 162 -15.14 -7.23 -4.91
N ARG A 163 -14.23 -8.14 -5.30
CA ARG A 163 -13.56 -8.10 -6.61
C ARG A 163 -14.57 -8.18 -7.76
N CYS A 164 -14.40 -7.30 -8.75
CA CYS A 164 -15.25 -7.21 -9.92
C CYS A 164 -14.43 -6.75 -11.15
N PHE A 165 -14.90 -7.06 -12.36
CA PHE A 165 -14.14 -6.77 -13.59
C PHE A 165 -14.33 -5.33 -14.12
N ARG A 166 -15.54 -4.82 -13.93
CA ARG A 166 -16.00 -3.51 -14.43
C ARG A 166 -17.04 -2.93 -13.47
N PRO A 167 -17.26 -1.61 -13.49
CA PRO A 167 -18.39 -1.04 -12.80
C PRO A 167 -19.71 -1.60 -13.37
N PRO A 168 -20.72 -1.87 -12.51
CA PRO A 168 -22.05 -2.26 -12.95
C PRO A 168 -22.75 -1.10 -13.67
N ARG A 169 -23.66 -1.42 -14.58
CA ARG A 169 -24.61 -0.43 -15.13
C ARG A 169 -25.70 -0.13 -14.09
N PRO A 170 -26.44 0.99 -14.20
CA PRO A 170 -27.47 1.35 -13.22
C PRO A 170 -28.51 0.25 -12.96
N GLU A 171 -28.90 -0.51 -13.99
CA GLU A 171 -29.82 -1.64 -13.89
C GLU A 171 -29.21 -2.90 -13.26
N GLU A 172 -27.88 -3.00 -13.22
CA GLU A 172 -27.11 -4.13 -12.68
C GLU A 172 -26.64 -3.88 -11.23
N GLU A 173 -26.70 -2.64 -10.73
CA GLU A 173 -26.15 -2.24 -9.43
C GLU A 173 -26.69 -3.11 -8.27
N GLU A 174 -28.01 -3.18 -8.13
CA GLU A 174 -28.64 -3.90 -7.00
C GLU A 174 -28.31 -5.41 -7.02
N PRO A 175 -28.43 -6.14 -8.14
CA PRO A 175 -27.93 -7.50 -8.25
C PRO A 175 -26.44 -7.65 -7.92
N ALA A 176 -25.60 -6.72 -8.37
CA ALA A 176 -24.15 -6.78 -8.15
C ALA A 176 -23.79 -6.60 -6.67
N PHE A 177 -24.38 -5.60 -6.00
CA PHE A 177 -24.19 -5.39 -4.56
C PHE A 177 -24.74 -6.55 -3.73
N ARG A 178 -25.86 -7.16 -4.14
CA ARG A 178 -26.38 -8.37 -3.49
C ARG A 178 -25.39 -9.53 -3.60
N ALA A 179 -24.79 -9.73 -4.77
CA ALA A 179 -23.78 -10.76 -4.96
C ALA A 179 -22.56 -10.51 -4.07
N VAL A 180 -22.03 -9.28 -4.02
CA VAL A 180 -20.90 -8.93 -3.15
C VAL A 180 -21.22 -9.17 -1.67
N ARG A 181 -22.40 -8.74 -1.19
CA ARG A 181 -22.81 -8.98 0.20
C ARG A 181 -22.88 -10.47 0.54
N SER A 182 -23.34 -11.31 -0.39
CA SER A 182 -23.31 -12.77 -0.23
C SER A 182 -21.88 -13.32 -0.11
N ARG A 183 -20.94 -12.82 -0.93
CA ARG A 183 -19.52 -13.19 -0.87
C ARG A 183 -18.87 -12.73 0.45
N GLN A 184 -19.13 -11.50 0.87
CA GLN A 184 -18.67 -10.97 2.16
C GLN A 184 -19.20 -11.79 3.34
N LYS A 185 -20.46 -12.26 3.26
CA LYS A 185 -21.03 -13.15 4.27
C LYS A 185 -20.28 -14.49 4.32
N LEU A 186 -19.96 -15.09 3.18
CA LEU A 186 -19.15 -16.31 3.11
C LEU A 186 -17.75 -16.09 3.69
N HIS A 187 -17.12 -14.95 3.39
CA HIS A 187 -15.80 -14.56 3.91
C HIS A 187 -15.78 -14.42 5.43
N ARG A 188 -16.76 -13.70 5.99
CA ARG A 188 -16.93 -13.59 7.46
C ARG A 188 -17.18 -14.93 8.15
N LEU A 189 -17.78 -15.89 7.46
CA LEU A 189 -18.00 -17.25 7.96
C LEU A 189 -16.79 -18.19 7.76
N GLY A 190 -15.71 -17.71 7.14
CA GLY A 190 -14.54 -18.53 6.80
C GLY A 190 -14.77 -19.55 5.68
N LEU A 191 -15.87 -19.40 4.95
CA LEU A 191 -16.28 -20.28 3.83
C LEU A 191 -15.84 -19.74 2.47
N TRP A 192 -15.19 -18.58 2.44
CA TRP A 192 -14.68 -18.00 1.21
C TRP A 192 -13.41 -18.74 0.76
N PRO A 193 -13.30 -19.15 -0.52
CA PRO A 193 -12.10 -19.78 -1.02
C PRO A 193 -10.92 -18.83 -0.85
N ARG A 194 -9.91 -19.25 -0.11
CA ARG A 194 -8.64 -18.53 -0.05
C ARG A 194 -7.85 -18.87 -1.30
N PRO A 195 -7.33 -17.88 -2.05
CA PRO A 195 -6.39 -18.17 -3.10
C PRO A 195 -5.22 -18.96 -2.50
N ALA A 196 -4.70 -19.93 -3.26
CA ALA A 196 -3.49 -20.64 -2.86
C ALA A 196 -2.38 -19.59 -2.60
N PRO A 197 -1.54 -19.76 -1.57
CA PRO A 197 -0.43 -18.86 -1.34
C PRO A 197 0.41 -18.79 -2.63
N VAL A 198 0.58 -17.58 -3.16
CA VAL A 198 1.45 -17.35 -4.31
C VAL A 198 2.88 -17.61 -3.82
N LEU A 199 3.43 -18.79 -4.15
CA LEU A 199 4.84 -19.09 -3.92
C LEU A 199 5.65 -18.22 -4.88
N ILE A 200 6.40 -17.27 -4.34
CA ILE A 200 7.30 -16.42 -5.12
C ILE A 200 8.53 -17.26 -5.47
N GLU A 201 8.52 -17.89 -6.64
CA GLU A 201 9.73 -18.46 -7.24
C GLU A 201 10.66 -17.31 -7.67
N PRO A 202 12.00 -17.44 -7.55
CA PRO A 202 12.94 -16.44 -8.04
C PRO A 202 12.92 -16.42 -9.58
N GLY A 203 11.99 -15.65 -10.16
CA GLY A 203 11.81 -15.63 -11.62
C GLY A 203 10.63 -14.84 -12.21
N GLY A 204 9.81 -14.16 -11.40
CA GLY A 204 8.73 -13.31 -11.90
C GLY A 204 7.40 -14.05 -12.12
N ILE A 205 6.30 -13.38 -11.80
CA ILE A 205 4.95 -13.91 -11.82
C ILE A 205 4.32 -13.64 -13.20
N SER A 206 3.89 -14.68 -13.89
CA SER A 206 2.88 -14.57 -14.95
C SER A 206 1.49 -14.59 -14.30
N PRO A 207 0.58 -13.64 -14.61
CA PRO A 207 -0.77 -13.67 -14.06
C PRO A 207 -1.64 -14.62 -14.86
N GLU A 208 -1.87 -15.83 -14.37
CA GLU A 208 -3.07 -16.58 -14.75
C GLU A 208 -4.23 -16.11 -13.86
N GLU A 209 -5.01 -15.14 -14.36
CA GLU A 209 -6.35 -14.85 -13.85
C GLU A 209 -7.25 -16.07 -14.11
N SER A 210 -7.40 -16.92 -13.11
CA SER A 210 -8.48 -17.91 -13.06
C SER A 210 -9.47 -17.54 -11.96
N ASP A 211 -10.68 -17.19 -12.39
CA ASP A 211 -11.82 -16.84 -11.54
C ASP A 211 -12.32 -18.08 -10.78
N PRO A 212 -12.41 -18.07 -9.44
CA PRO A 212 -13.24 -19.03 -8.73
C PRO A 212 -14.70 -18.56 -8.79
N SER A 213 -15.31 -18.61 -9.98
CA SER A 213 -16.76 -18.56 -10.07
C SER A 213 -17.30 -19.87 -9.49
N PRO A 214 -18.14 -19.87 -8.44
CA PRO A 214 -18.96 -21.04 -8.20
C PRO A 214 -19.91 -21.16 -9.41
N ALA A 215 -19.91 -22.35 -10.02
CA ALA A 215 -20.85 -22.75 -11.05
C ALA A 215 -22.32 -22.62 -10.51
N PRO A 216 -23.33 -22.52 -11.41
CA PRO A 216 -24.64 -21.94 -11.11
C PRO A 216 -25.44 -22.61 -9.99
#